data_AF-A0A0Q9UC86-F1
#
_entry.id   AF-A0A0Q9UC86-F1
#
_cell.length_a   1.000
_cell.length_b   1.000
_cell.length_c   1.000
_cell.angle_alpha   90.00
_cell.angle_beta   90.00
_cell.angle_gamma   90.00
#
_symmetry.space_group_name_H-M   'P 1'
#
loop_
_entity.id
_entity.type
_entity.pdbx_description
1 polymer ?
#
loop_
_entity_poly.entity_id
_entity_poly.type
_entity_poly.pdbx_seq_one_letter_code
_entity_poly.pdbx_strand_id
1 'polypeptide(L)'
;MRTLPLGGSGAASDDAAGTGPTPSPTEPEAGPARQETGALTWLAKALRDAGLVVHESSGWTTRTRPGDFAPRGVLLHHTAAFATTSDPHPSLDGLVDGRSGHVGPLCHVLVDRNGEAWVVAAGRASHAGRADASGPLPEGDGDAVYVGIEVEYAATDHEPTQYATNLQKSNAIVAAAAIVARLGRDQHHVRAHRETSPTGAIDPYNWDMVSIRDSVRQALERTGR
;
A
#
# COMPACT_ATOMS: atom_id res chain seq x y z
N MET A 1 -72.54 -46.23 48.32
CA MET A 1 -72.88 -47.23 47.27
C MET A 1 -71.61 -47.42 46.44
N ARG A 2 -70.83 -48.51 46.65
CA ARG A 2 -70.80 -49.73 45.80
C ARG A 2 -70.60 -49.33 44.31
N THR A 3 -69.49 -49.60 43.62
CA THR A 3 -68.73 -50.86 43.44
C THR A 3 -67.39 -50.61 42.72
N LEU A 4 -66.36 -51.41 43.04
CA LEU A 4 -65.24 -51.82 42.14
C LEU A 4 -65.66 -53.13 41.42
N PRO A 5 -65.14 -53.53 40.23
CA PRO A 5 -63.78 -54.12 40.14
C PRO A 5 -63.01 -54.14 38.79
N LEU A 6 -61.68 -54.36 38.94
CA LEU A 6 -60.72 -55.29 38.26
C LEU A 6 -60.48 -55.36 36.73
N GLY A 7 -59.17 -55.38 36.40
CA GLY A 7 -58.52 -56.11 35.29
C GLY A 7 -58.10 -55.23 34.10
N GLY A 8 -56.88 -55.26 33.54
CA GLY A 8 -55.68 -56.06 33.76
C GLY A 8 -54.66 -55.78 32.63
N SER A 9 -53.38 -56.03 32.92
CA SER A 9 -52.25 -56.41 32.04
C SER A 9 -51.87 -55.61 30.79
N GLY A 10 -50.57 -55.28 30.67
CA GLY A 10 -49.91 -55.04 29.37
C GLY A 10 -48.71 -54.11 29.45
N ALA A 11 -47.50 -54.67 29.36
CA ALA A 11 -46.23 -53.96 29.25
C ALA A 11 -45.88 -53.62 27.79
N ALA A 12 -45.09 -52.55 27.59
CA ALA A 12 -44.10 -52.27 26.52
C ALA A 12 -43.96 -50.74 26.37
N SER A 13 -42.89 -50.13 26.87
CA SER A 13 -41.72 -49.66 26.09
C SER A 13 -42.08 -48.87 24.83
N ASP A 14 -41.77 -47.56 24.82
CA ASP A 14 -40.76 -47.02 23.90
C ASP A 14 -40.52 -45.52 24.19
N ASP A 15 -39.26 -45.21 24.50
CA ASP A 15 -38.70 -43.86 24.52
C ASP A 15 -38.63 -43.31 23.09
N ALA A 16 -39.42 -42.29 22.79
CA ALA A 16 -39.28 -41.52 21.56
C ALA A 16 -38.51 -40.23 21.86
N ALA A 17 -37.21 -40.26 21.59
CA ALA A 17 -36.34 -39.09 21.59
C ALA A 17 -36.78 -38.08 20.51
N GLY A 18 -37.01 -36.83 20.93
CA GLY A 18 -37.33 -35.72 20.03
C GLY A 18 -36.13 -35.34 19.16
N THR A 19 -36.35 -35.28 17.86
CA THR A 19 -35.42 -34.71 16.88
C THR A 19 -35.46 -33.19 16.94
N GLY A 20 -34.52 -32.57 17.66
CA GLY A 20 -34.23 -31.15 17.53
C GLY A 20 -33.46 -30.85 16.22
N PRO A 21 -33.63 -29.66 15.61
CA PRO A 21 -32.96 -29.31 14.37
C PRO A 21 -31.47 -29.09 14.61
N THR A 22 -30.64 -29.69 13.75
CA THR A 22 -29.19 -29.53 13.71
C THR A 22 -28.84 -28.07 13.33
N PRO A 23 -27.99 -27.35 14.09
CA PRO A 23 -27.51 -26.05 13.64
C PRO A 23 -26.54 -26.22 12.47
N SER A 24 -26.74 -25.42 11.42
CA SER A 24 -25.80 -25.28 10.30
C SER A 24 -24.44 -24.76 10.78
N PRO A 25 -23.32 -25.15 10.14
CA PRO A 25 -22.00 -24.68 10.54
C PRO A 25 -21.85 -23.21 10.18
N THR A 26 -21.50 -22.40 11.17
CA THR A 26 -21.11 -21.00 11.00
C THR A 26 -19.85 -20.94 10.14
N GLU A 27 -19.89 -20.16 9.05
CA GLU A 27 -18.68 -19.82 8.28
C GLU A 27 -17.66 -19.14 9.22
N PRO A 28 -16.36 -19.43 9.09
CA PRO A 28 -15.37 -18.79 9.94
C PRO A 28 -15.29 -17.31 9.60
N GLU A 29 -15.47 -16.45 10.61
CA GLU A 29 -15.15 -15.03 10.52
C GLU A 29 -13.73 -14.85 9.96
N ALA A 30 -13.60 -13.98 8.96
CA ALA A 30 -12.32 -13.64 8.37
C ALA A 30 -11.42 -13.01 9.44
N GLY A 31 -10.49 -13.80 9.98
CA GLY A 31 -9.42 -13.31 10.83
C GLY A 31 -8.58 -12.25 10.14
N PRO A 32 -7.80 -11.45 10.88
CA PRO A 32 -7.00 -10.37 10.31
C PRO A 32 -6.09 -10.92 9.20
N ALA A 33 -6.11 -10.26 8.04
CA ALA A 33 -5.32 -10.63 6.89
C ALA A 33 -3.84 -10.81 7.30
N ARG A 34 -3.32 -12.02 7.09
CA ARG A 34 -1.91 -12.35 7.27
C ARG A 34 -1.05 -11.32 6.54
N GLN A 35 -0.07 -10.73 7.21
CA GLN A 35 0.94 -9.91 6.53
C GLN A 35 1.69 -10.82 5.56
N GLU A 36 1.51 -10.60 4.26
CA GLU A 36 2.36 -11.16 3.24
C GLU A 36 3.74 -10.49 3.38
N THR A 37 4.63 -11.12 4.15
CA THR A 37 6.06 -10.79 4.11
C THR A 37 6.56 -11.23 2.75
N GLY A 38 6.64 -10.30 1.80
CA GLY A 38 6.94 -10.64 0.42
C GLY A 38 6.57 -9.55 -0.56
N ALA A 39 6.93 -9.82 -1.83
CA ALA A 39 6.74 -8.92 -2.96
C ALA A 39 5.32 -8.30 -3.00
N LEU A 40 5.25 -7.02 -3.34
CA LEU A 40 4.05 -6.20 -3.48
C LEU A 40 3.22 -6.57 -4.72
N THR A 41 3.00 -7.85 -5.01
CA THR A 41 2.22 -8.30 -6.17
C THR A 41 0.76 -7.83 -6.11
N TRP A 42 0.29 -7.38 -4.94
CA TRP A 42 -1.00 -6.74 -4.72
C TRP A 42 -1.05 -5.26 -5.12
N LEU A 43 0.07 -4.61 -5.41
CA LEU A 43 0.20 -3.16 -5.55
C LEU A 43 -0.73 -2.58 -6.63
N ALA A 44 -0.68 -3.12 -7.85
CA ALA A 44 -1.52 -2.63 -8.94
C ALA A 44 -3.02 -2.73 -8.60
N LYS A 45 -3.45 -3.83 -7.98
CA LYS A 45 -4.84 -3.99 -7.54
C LYS A 45 -5.20 -2.97 -6.46
N ALA A 46 -4.37 -2.79 -5.43
CA ALA A 46 -4.64 -1.86 -4.35
C ALA A 46 -4.79 -0.41 -4.84
N LEU A 47 -3.97 0.00 -5.82
CA LEU A 47 -4.06 1.32 -6.45
C LEU A 47 -5.34 1.48 -7.29
N ARG A 48 -5.73 0.46 -8.07
CA ARG A 48 -7.00 0.47 -8.83
C ARG A 48 -8.21 0.51 -7.91
N ASP A 49 -8.21 -0.28 -6.84
CA ASP A 49 -9.26 -0.30 -5.83
C ASP A 49 -9.34 1.03 -5.05
N ALA A 50 -8.31 1.87 -5.13
CA ALA A 50 -8.30 3.23 -4.61
C ALA A 50 -8.78 4.28 -5.63
N GLY A 51 -9.18 3.85 -6.84
CA GLY A 51 -9.72 4.70 -7.90
C GLY A 51 -8.67 5.33 -8.82
N LEU A 52 -7.41 4.88 -8.75
CA LEU A 52 -6.36 5.38 -9.65
C LEU A 52 -6.41 4.70 -11.01
N VAL A 53 -6.03 5.44 -12.06
CA VAL A 53 -5.67 4.86 -13.35
C VAL A 53 -4.29 4.23 -13.19
N VAL A 54 -4.19 2.92 -13.46
CA VAL A 54 -2.98 2.14 -13.16
C VAL A 54 -2.47 1.42 -14.41
N HIS A 55 -1.22 1.72 -14.75
CA HIS A 55 -0.42 1.06 -15.76
C HIS A 55 0.59 0.11 -15.11
N GLU A 56 0.87 -1.00 -15.78
CA GLU A 56 1.82 -2.00 -15.31
C GLU A 56 3.03 -2.01 -16.23
N SER A 57 4.20 -1.66 -15.73
CA SER A 57 5.43 -1.83 -16.50
C SER A 57 5.69 -3.33 -16.72
N SER A 58 6.19 -3.69 -17.91
CA SER A 58 6.48 -5.10 -18.23
C SER A 58 7.38 -5.73 -17.15
N GLY A 59 7.04 -6.92 -16.65
CA GLY A 59 7.84 -7.65 -15.65
C GLY A 59 7.83 -7.11 -14.21
N TRP A 60 6.98 -6.13 -13.88
CA TRP A 60 6.97 -5.49 -12.55
C TRP A 60 6.77 -6.46 -11.38
N THR A 61 5.97 -7.52 -11.56
CA THR A 61 5.64 -8.49 -10.50
C THR A 61 6.84 -9.29 -10.01
N THR A 62 7.90 -9.40 -10.82
CA THR A 62 9.14 -10.12 -10.48
C THR A 62 10.33 -9.19 -10.33
N ARG A 63 10.19 -7.89 -10.64
CA ARG A 63 11.29 -6.92 -10.60
C ARG A 63 11.67 -6.63 -9.14
N THR A 64 12.94 -6.88 -8.81
CA THR A 64 13.51 -6.70 -7.48
C THR A 64 15.03 -6.57 -7.54
N ARG A 65 15.62 -5.85 -6.58
CA ARG A 65 17.05 -5.93 -6.25
C ARG A 65 17.31 -7.07 -5.26
N PRO A 66 18.57 -7.55 -5.17
CA PRO A 66 19.01 -8.39 -4.06
C PRO A 66 18.91 -7.65 -2.72
N GLY A 67 18.66 -8.40 -1.64
CA GLY A 67 18.55 -7.91 -0.27
C GLY A 67 17.18 -8.14 0.35
N ASP A 68 17.08 -7.91 1.65
CA ASP A 68 15.83 -8.03 2.38
C ASP A 68 14.83 -6.93 1.98
N PHE A 69 13.55 -7.27 2.04
CA PHE A 69 12.47 -6.33 1.77
C PHE A 69 11.27 -6.65 2.66
N ALA A 70 11.02 -5.76 3.62
CA ALA A 70 9.96 -5.85 4.60
C ALA A 70 9.38 -4.44 4.81
N PRO A 71 8.62 -3.92 3.84
CA PRO A 71 8.17 -2.54 3.84
C PRO A 71 7.25 -2.25 5.03
N ARG A 72 7.51 -1.13 5.69
CA ARG A 72 6.80 -0.62 6.85
C ARG A 72 6.14 0.74 6.59
N GLY A 73 6.46 1.38 5.47
CA GLY A 73 5.93 2.69 5.13
C GLY A 73 6.12 3.05 3.68
N VAL A 74 5.78 4.29 3.34
CA VAL A 74 5.91 4.87 2.01
C VAL A 74 6.93 6.01 2.05
N LEU A 75 7.79 6.08 1.04
CA LEU A 75 8.70 7.20 0.83
C LEU A 75 8.30 7.94 -0.44
N LEU A 76 7.99 9.23 -0.31
CA LEU A 76 7.65 10.11 -1.42
C LEU A 76 8.91 10.76 -1.98
N HIS A 77 9.00 10.75 -3.30
CA HIS A 77 10.09 11.30 -4.09
C HIS A 77 9.53 12.20 -5.22
N HIS A 78 10.43 12.86 -5.94
CA HIS A 78 10.14 13.40 -7.26
C HIS A 78 11.31 13.18 -8.20
N THR A 79 11.01 13.06 -9.49
CA THR A 79 12.00 12.67 -10.49
C THR A 79 13.01 13.76 -10.83
N ALA A 80 12.67 15.02 -10.51
CA ALA A 80 13.38 16.22 -10.96
C ALA A 80 13.49 16.31 -12.49
N ALA A 81 12.58 15.67 -13.22
CA ALA A 81 12.54 15.67 -14.68
C ALA A 81 11.32 16.43 -15.19
N PHE A 82 11.52 17.15 -16.30
CA PHE A 82 10.46 17.91 -16.94
C PHE A 82 9.58 16.97 -17.75
N ALA A 83 8.27 17.04 -17.54
CA ALA A 83 7.29 16.23 -18.27
C ALA A 83 6.16 17.08 -18.86
N THR A 84 5.51 16.59 -19.89
CA THR A 84 4.39 17.26 -20.55
C THR A 84 3.18 16.34 -20.59
N THR A 85 1.99 16.84 -20.90
CA THR A 85 0.83 15.95 -21.06
C THR A 85 0.99 14.98 -22.24
N SER A 86 1.78 15.36 -23.26
CA SER A 86 2.14 14.53 -24.43
C SER A 86 3.31 13.57 -24.19
N ASP A 87 4.11 13.82 -23.16
CA ASP A 87 5.20 12.96 -22.69
C ASP A 87 5.19 12.97 -21.15
N PRO A 88 4.26 12.21 -20.54
CA PRO A 88 3.93 12.40 -19.13
C PRO A 88 4.87 11.66 -18.18
N HIS A 89 5.66 10.71 -18.65
CA HIS A 89 6.51 9.86 -17.81
C HIS A 89 7.93 9.66 -18.41
N PRO A 90 8.66 10.75 -18.73
CA PRO A 90 9.98 10.65 -19.36
C PRO A 90 11.01 9.92 -18.48
N SER A 91 10.77 9.83 -17.17
CA SER A 91 11.65 9.12 -16.24
C SER A 91 11.39 7.62 -16.16
N LEU A 92 10.30 7.11 -16.74
CA LEU A 92 9.83 5.74 -16.50
C LEU A 92 10.88 4.67 -16.82
N ASP A 93 11.50 4.72 -18.01
CA ASP A 93 12.51 3.74 -18.41
C ASP A 93 13.72 3.75 -17.45
N GLY A 94 14.16 4.94 -17.04
CA GLY A 94 15.23 5.10 -16.06
C GLY A 94 14.85 4.60 -14.66
N LEU A 95 13.58 4.69 -14.27
CA LEU A 95 13.07 4.14 -13.01
C LEU A 95 12.94 2.61 -13.06
N VAL A 96 12.66 2.04 -14.24
CA VAL A 96 12.53 0.61 -14.48
C VAL A 96 13.90 -0.07 -14.52
N ASP A 97 14.79 0.40 -15.39
CA ASP A 97 16.08 -0.24 -15.68
C ASP A 97 17.21 0.29 -14.79
N GLY A 98 17.03 1.49 -14.26
CA GLY A 98 18.09 2.26 -13.60
C GLY A 98 18.66 3.32 -14.53
N ARG A 99 19.58 4.10 -13.97
CA ARG A 99 20.32 5.16 -14.67
C ARG A 99 21.79 5.09 -14.33
N SER A 100 22.62 5.89 -15.00
CA SER A 100 24.05 5.92 -14.70
C SER A 100 24.31 6.09 -13.20
N GLY A 101 25.06 5.15 -12.61
CA GLY A 101 25.38 5.12 -11.18
C GLY A 101 24.33 4.47 -10.27
N HIS A 102 23.14 4.14 -10.76
CA HIS A 102 22.03 3.57 -9.97
C HIS A 102 21.33 2.44 -10.73
N VAL A 103 21.54 1.20 -10.29
CA VAL A 103 20.91 0.02 -10.90
C VAL A 103 19.45 -0.09 -10.45
N GLY A 104 18.52 -0.20 -11.40
CA GLY A 104 17.09 -0.24 -11.15
C GLY A 104 16.59 -1.57 -10.57
N PRO A 105 15.33 -1.63 -10.10
CA PRO A 105 14.35 -0.55 -10.11
C PRO A 105 14.68 0.58 -9.12
N LEU A 106 14.27 1.81 -9.44
CA LEU A 106 14.48 3.00 -8.61
C LEU A 106 13.19 3.50 -7.93
N CYS A 107 12.07 2.80 -8.09
CA CYS A 107 10.85 3.03 -7.31
C CYS A 107 9.91 1.81 -7.43
N HIS A 108 8.77 1.88 -6.74
CA HIS A 108 7.70 0.88 -6.88
C HIS A 108 6.52 1.45 -7.67
N VAL A 109 6.26 2.75 -7.53
CA VAL A 109 5.21 3.48 -8.25
C VAL A 109 5.78 4.79 -8.79
N LEU A 110 5.44 5.14 -10.03
CA LEU A 110 5.57 6.49 -10.57
C LEU A 110 4.16 7.10 -10.75
N VAL A 111 3.95 8.33 -10.29
CA VAL A 111 2.79 9.16 -10.65
C VAL A 111 3.22 10.13 -11.73
N ASP A 112 2.73 9.91 -12.95
CA ASP A 112 3.13 10.66 -14.13
C ASP A 112 2.54 12.09 -14.19
N ARG A 113 2.86 12.84 -15.23
CA ARG A 113 2.39 14.23 -15.41
C ARG A 113 0.86 14.35 -15.51
N ASN A 114 0.20 13.33 -16.04
CA ASN A 114 -1.25 13.25 -16.14
C ASN A 114 -1.90 12.74 -14.84
N GLY A 115 -1.09 12.37 -13.84
CA GLY A 115 -1.54 11.84 -12.56
C GLY A 115 -1.82 10.34 -12.59
N GLU A 116 -1.43 9.63 -13.64
CA GLU A 116 -1.63 8.19 -13.77
C GLU A 116 -0.51 7.43 -13.06
N ALA A 117 -0.85 6.29 -12.45
CA ALA A 117 0.10 5.52 -11.65
C ALA A 117 0.70 4.37 -12.45
N TRP A 118 2.02 4.35 -12.58
CA TRP A 118 2.79 3.27 -13.20
C TRP A 118 3.41 2.39 -12.13
N VAL A 119 3.09 1.11 -12.14
CA VAL A 119 3.69 0.13 -11.22
C VAL A 119 4.98 -0.40 -11.83
N VAL A 120 6.09 -0.21 -11.11
CA VAL A 120 7.46 -0.45 -11.57
C VAL A 120 8.04 -1.74 -11.01
N ALA A 121 7.86 -2.00 -9.71
CA ALA A 121 8.47 -3.15 -9.06
C ALA A 121 7.62 -3.66 -7.89
N ALA A 122 7.61 -4.98 -7.73
CA ALA A 122 6.99 -5.65 -6.59
C ALA A 122 8.01 -5.93 -5.46
N GLY A 123 9.30 -6.08 -5.75
CA GLY A 123 10.32 -6.30 -4.74
C GLY A 123 11.17 -5.06 -4.44
N ARG A 124 12.29 -5.28 -3.74
CA ARG A 124 13.24 -4.25 -3.30
C ARG A 124 13.64 -3.32 -4.45
N ALA A 125 13.60 -2.00 -4.22
CA ALA A 125 14.07 -0.99 -5.17
C ALA A 125 15.17 -0.10 -4.55
N SER A 126 16.08 0.42 -5.38
CA SER A 126 17.21 1.25 -4.98
C SER A 126 16.87 2.73 -5.02
N HIS A 127 16.12 3.21 -4.02
CA HIS A 127 15.51 4.55 -4.05
C HIS A 127 15.78 5.39 -2.80
N ALA A 128 15.93 4.77 -1.63
CA ALA A 128 16.09 5.47 -0.37
C ALA A 128 17.56 5.50 0.08
N GLY A 129 18.30 4.40 -0.13
CA GLY A 129 19.62 4.19 0.46
C GLY A 129 19.57 4.05 1.99
N ARG A 130 20.63 4.48 2.69
CA ARG A 130 20.60 4.56 4.16
C ARG A 130 19.63 5.67 4.59
N ALA A 131 18.76 5.37 5.54
CA ALA A 131 17.78 6.30 6.09
C ALA A 131 18.04 6.56 7.58
N ASP A 132 17.88 7.80 8.02
CA ASP A 132 17.74 8.20 9.42
C ASP A 132 16.35 7.83 9.96
N ALA A 133 16.24 7.68 11.28
CA ALA A 133 14.95 7.40 11.92
C ALA A 133 13.97 8.57 11.70
N SER A 134 12.74 8.27 11.27
CA SER A 134 11.74 9.29 10.97
C SER A 134 10.33 8.84 11.35
N GLY A 135 9.83 9.41 12.45
CA GLY A 135 8.62 8.95 13.12
C GLY A 135 8.68 7.47 13.51
N PRO A 136 7.75 6.60 13.06
CA PRO A 136 7.76 5.19 13.44
C PRO A 136 8.72 4.31 12.61
N LEU A 137 9.42 4.89 11.62
CA LEU A 137 10.37 4.16 10.79
C LEU A 137 11.78 4.22 11.39
N PRO A 138 12.49 3.09 11.46
CA PRO A 138 13.82 3.02 12.05
C PRO A 138 14.89 3.62 11.13
N GLU A 139 16.01 4.00 11.71
CA GLU A 139 17.25 4.20 10.97
C GLU A 139 17.72 2.86 10.37
N GLY A 140 18.35 2.88 9.19
CA GLY A 140 18.97 1.70 8.59
C GLY A 140 18.86 1.67 7.08
N ASP A 141 18.60 0.48 6.52
CA ASP A 141 18.39 0.29 5.08
C ASP A 141 16.98 0.76 4.68
N GLY A 142 16.89 1.95 4.09
CA GLY A 142 15.66 2.54 3.59
C GLY A 142 15.04 1.74 2.45
N ASP A 143 15.87 1.14 1.58
CA ASP A 143 15.40 0.34 0.44
C ASP A 143 14.66 -0.92 0.91
N ALA A 144 14.93 -1.39 2.13
CA ALA A 144 14.29 -2.56 2.72
C ALA A 144 12.95 -2.22 3.40
N VAL A 145 12.76 -0.99 3.89
CA VAL A 145 11.63 -0.63 4.77
C VAL A 145 10.60 0.31 4.13
N TYR A 146 10.89 0.89 2.96
CA TYR A 146 9.98 1.80 2.28
C TYR A 146 9.47 1.24 0.95
N VAL A 147 8.22 1.58 0.64
CA VAL A 147 7.68 1.57 -0.71
C VAL A 147 7.88 2.97 -1.31
N GLY A 148 8.84 3.12 -2.22
CA GLY A 148 9.08 4.37 -2.96
C GLY A 148 7.98 4.71 -3.99
N ILE A 149 7.44 5.93 -3.90
CA ILE A 149 6.57 6.57 -4.89
C ILE A 149 7.32 7.77 -5.47
N GLU A 150 7.54 7.76 -6.78
CA GLU A 150 8.07 8.88 -7.55
C GLU A 150 6.92 9.71 -8.13
N VAL A 151 7.13 11.02 -8.26
CA VAL A 151 6.16 11.94 -8.89
C VAL A 151 6.87 12.77 -9.96
N GLU A 152 6.32 12.80 -11.17
CA GLU A 152 6.97 13.41 -12.33
C GLU A 152 6.84 14.94 -12.35
N TYR A 153 7.88 15.65 -11.90
CA TYR A 153 7.99 17.10 -12.03
C TYR A 153 9.43 17.57 -11.83
N ALA A 154 9.76 18.76 -12.33
CA ALA A 154 11.15 19.23 -12.42
C ALA A 154 11.60 20.23 -11.34
N ALA A 155 10.65 20.86 -10.63
CA ALA A 155 10.99 21.97 -9.74
C ALA A 155 11.95 21.54 -8.62
N THR A 156 13.06 22.26 -8.49
CA THR A 156 14.01 22.19 -7.38
C THR A 156 14.18 23.59 -6.75
N ASP A 157 15.01 23.70 -5.71
CA ASP A 157 15.39 24.99 -5.14
C ASP A 157 16.25 25.84 -6.08
N HIS A 158 17.08 25.19 -6.90
CA HIS A 158 17.91 25.86 -7.92
C HIS A 158 17.13 26.17 -9.21
N GLU A 159 16.21 25.30 -9.61
CA GLU A 159 15.40 25.42 -10.83
C GLU A 159 13.91 25.23 -10.54
N PRO A 160 13.22 26.27 -10.01
CA PRO A 160 11.81 26.19 -9.60
C PRO A 160 10.82 26.28 -10.79
N THR A 161 10.99 25.44 -11.81
CA THR A 161 10.34 25.60 -13.13
C THR A 161 8.99 24.90 -13.25
N GLN A 162 8.92 23.60 -12.95
CA GLN A 162 7.71 22.79 -13.11
C GLN A 162 7.35 22.09 -11.80
N TYR A 163 6.39 22.65 -11.06
CA TYR A 163 5.86 22.03 -9.85
C TYR A 163 4.88 20.88 -10.18
N ALA A 164 4.71 19.97 -9.23
CA ALA A 164 3.64 18.97 -9.26
C ALA A 164 2.28 19.65 -9.33
N THR A 165 1.40 19.15 -10.19
CA THR A 165 0.01 19.60 -10.26
C THR A 165 -0.78 19.12 -9.04
N ASN A 166 -1.95 19.72 -8.79
CA ASN A 166 -2.85 19.25 -7.74
C ASN A 166 -3.28 17.79 -7.97
N LEU A 167 -3.50 17.40 -9.23
CA LEU A 167 -3.88 16.03 -9.57
C LEU A 167 -2.77 15.04 -9.22
N GLN A 168 -1.51 15.34 -9.57
CA GLN A 168 -0.36 14.51 -9.20
C GLN A 168 -0.23 14.36 -7.68
N LYS A 169 -0.32 15.49 -6.95
CA LYS A 169 -0.28 15.50 -5.48
C LYS A 169 -1.40 14.66 -4.88
N SER A 170 -2.64 14.86 -5.32
CA SER A 170 -3.81 14.11 -4.84
C SER A 170 -3.68 12.61 -5.13
N ASN A 171 -3.23 12.22 -6.31
CA ASN A 171 -3.10 10.80 -6.68
C ASN A 171 -1.92 10.12 -5.96
N ALA A 172 -0.82 10.84 -5.71
CA ALA A 172 0.25 10.35 -4.85
C ALA A 172 -0.21 10.15 -3.39
N ILE A 173 -1.03 11.06 -2.84
CA ILE A 173 -1.65 10.90 -1.52
C ILE A 173 -2.54 9.65 -1.47
N VAL A 174 -3.39 9.45 -2.48
CA VAL A 174 -4.28 8.28 -2.57
C VAL A 174 -3.47 6.99 -2.70
N ALA A 175 -2.42 6.98 -3.52
CA ALA A 175 -1.51 5.85 -3.64
C ALA A 175 -0.83 5.52 -2.29
N ALA A 176 -0.27 6.53 -1.63
CA ALA A 176 0.36 6.38 -0.32
C ALA A 176 -0.62 5.81 0.73
N ALA A 177 -1.85 6.36 0.78
CA ALA A 177 -2.91 5.88 1.67
C ALA A 177 -3.27 4.41 1.39
N ALA A 178 -3.44 4.03 0.12
CA ALA A 178 -3.76 2.65 -0.26
C ALA A 178 -2.65 1.68 0.15
N ILE A 179 -1.38 2.08 0.00
CA ILE A 179 -0.22 1.27 0.38
C ILE A 179 -0.13 1.12 1.90
N VAL A 180 -0.16 2.22 2.67
CA VAL A 180 -0.05 2.11 4.15
C VAL A 180 -1.23 1.37 4.76
N ALA A 181 -2.44 1.55 4.23
CA ALA A 181 -3.61 0.75 4.62
C ALA A 181 -3.34 -0.75 4.43
N ARG A 182 -2.81 -1.14 3.27
CA ARG A 182 -2.52 -2.54 2.97
C ARG A 182 -1.41 -3.12 3.84
N LEU A 183 -0.48 -2.28 4.30
CA LEU A 183 0.57 -2.63 5.27
C LEU A 183 0.07 -2.65 6.74
N GLY A 184 -1.20 -2.29 6.99
CA GLY A 184 -1.76 -2.16 8.34
C GLY A 184 -1.15 -0.99 9.12
N ARG A 185 -0.87 0.12 8.42
CA ARG A 185 -0.21 1.32 8.93
C ARG A 185 -1.06 2.57 8.65
N ASP A 186 -0.70 3.66 9.33
CA ASP A 186 -1.38 4.95 9.25
C ASP A 186 -0.54 6.01 8.49
N GLN A 187 -1.03 7.24 8.45
CA GLN A 187 -0.34 8.38 7.82
C GLN A 187 1.05 8.67 8.40
N HIS A 188 1.35 8.25 9.63
CA HIS A 188 2.66 8.48 10.23
C HIS A 188 3.74 7.59 9.58
N HIS A 189 3.35 6.62 8.76
CA HIS A 189 4.27 5.79 8.00
C HIS A 189 4.57 6.34 6.58
N VAL A 190 4.05 7.53 6.25
CA VAL A 190 4.37 8.24 5.00
C VAL A 190 5.41 9.33 5.27
N ARG A 191 6.56 9.22 4.59
CA ARG A 191 7.70 10.13 4.72
C ARG A 191 8.11 10.71 3.38
N ALA A 192 8.71 11.88 3.42
CA ALA A 192 9.48 12.42 2.30
C ALA A 192 10.93 11.94 2.38
N HIS A 193 11.62 11.77 1.26
CA HIS A 193 13.04 11.38 1.27
C HIS A 193 13.92 12.34 2.07
N ARG A 194 13.65 13.65 1.98
CA ARG A 194 14.32 14.67 2.79
C ARG A 194 14.12 14.54 4.30
N GLU A 195 13.05 13.87 4.76
CA GLU A 195 12.81 13.60 6.19
C GLU A 195 13.62 12.41 6.71
N THR A 196 14.32 11.68 5.82
CA THR A 196 15.04 10.45 6.15
C THR A 196 16.47 10.42 5.61
N SER A 197 16.86 11.32 4.71
CA SER A 197 18.17 11.26 4.05
C SER A 197 19.29 11.81 4.92
N PRO A 198 20.29 11.00 5.33
CA PRO A 198 21.43 11.48 6.12
C PRO A 198 22.35 12.40 5.31
N THR A 199 22.24 12.37 3.98
CA THR A 199 23.04 13.17 3.05
C THR A 199 22.32 14.42 2.58
N GLY A 200 21.12 14.71 3.10
CA GLY A 200 20.38 15.94 2.80
C GLY A 200 19.68 15.95 1.45
N ALA A 201 19.04 14.85 1.05
CA ALA A 201 18.11 14.87 -0.09
C ALA A 201 17.04 15.96 0.09
N ILE A 202 16.57 16.55 -1.01
CA ILE A 202 15.64 17.69 -0.98
C ILE A 202 14.19 17.31 -1.33
N ASP A 203 13.98 16.08 -1.79
CA ASP A 203 12.73 15.61 -2.38
C ASP A 203 11.72 15.05 -1.36
N PRO A 204 10.41 15.13 -1.67
CA PRO A 204 9.82 15.86 -2.78
C PRO A 204 9.87 17.37 -2.52
N TYR A 205 10.32 18.13 -3.52
CA TYR A 205 10.48 19.57 -3.40
C TYR A 205 9.12 20.29 -3.31
N ASN A 206 9.01 21.29 -2.44
CA ASN A 206 7.82 22.14 -2.24
C ASN A 206 6.53 21.40 -1.83
N TRP A 207 6.64 20.36 -0.99
CA TRP A 207 5.51 19.69 -0.34
C TRP A 207 5.54 19.95 1.16
N ASP A 208 4.43 20.39 1.77
CA ASP A 208 4.31 20.45 3.24
C ASP A 208 3.88 19.08 3.76
N MET A 209 4.81 18.37 4.37
CA MET A 209 4.59 17.00 4.80
C MET A 209 3.62 16.88 5.98
N VAL A 210 3.39 17.94 6.76
CA VAL A 210 2.32 17.96 7.77
C VAL A 210 0.95 17.89 7.08
N SER A 211 0.71 18.79 6.12
CA SER A 211 -0.53 18.83 5.33
C SER A 211 -0.74 17.57 4.47
N ILE A 212 0.35 17.02 3.89
CA ILE A 212 0.30 15.77 3.11
C ILE A 212 -0.13 14.60 3.99
N ARG A 213 0.47 14.43 5.18
CA ARG A 213 0.06 13.35 6.09
C ARG A 213 -1.37 13.52 6.60
N ASP A 214 -1.83 14.75 6.83
CA ASP A 214 -3.24 14.97 7.17
C ASP A 214 -4.16 14.57 6.01
N SER A 215 -3.77 14.86 4.78
CA SER A 215 -4.53 14.43 3.58
C SER A 215 -4.54 12.90 3.43
N VAL A 216 -3.45 12.21 3.78
CA VAL A 216 -3.38 10.74 3.83
C VAL A 216 -4.35 10.19 4.90
N ARG A 217 -4.35 10.77 6.10
CA ARG A 217 -5.29 10.40 7.18
C ARG A 217 -6.74 10.52 6.69
N GLN A 218 -7.10 11.64 6.08
CA GLN A 218 -8.44 11.84 5.53
C GLN A 218 -8.78 10.84 4.41
N ALA A 219 -7.80 10.45 3.59
CA ALA A 219 -8.00 9.44 2.56
C ALA A 219 -8.27 8.05 3.14
N LEU A 220 -7.55 7.66 4.20
CA LEU A 220 -7.79 6.41 4.94
C LEU A 220 -9.22 6.36 5.49
N GLU A 221 -9.63 7.41 6.21
CA GLU A 221 -10.96 7.57 6.82
C GLU A 221 -12.09 7.43 5.79
N ARG A 222 -11.97 8.06 4.61
CA ARG A 222 -12.98 7.97 3.54
C ARG A 222 -13.16 6.56 2.99
N THR A 223 -12.13 5.73 3.06
CA THR A 223 -12.17 4.36 2.53
C THR A 223 -12.51 3.31 3.58
N GLY A 224 -12.71 3.71 4.84
CA GLY A 224 -12.96 2.80 5.96
C GLY A 224 -11.78 1.85 6.24
N ARG A 225 -10.56 2.28 5.90
CA ARG A 225 -9.32 1.50 6.02
C ARG A 225 -8.45 2.03 7.15
#